data_AF-A0A7W0XHG5-F1
#
_entry.id   AF-A0A7W0XHG5-F1
#
_cell.length_a   1.000
_cell.length_b   1.000
_cell.length_c   1.000
_cell.angle_alpha   90.00
_cell.angle_beta   90.00
_cell.angle_gamma   90.00
#
_symmetry.space_group_name_H-M   'P 1'
#
loop_
_entity.id
_entity.type
_entity.pdbx_description
1 polymer ?
#
loop_
_entity_poly.entity_id
_entity_poly.type
_entity_poly.pdbx_seq_one_letter_code
_entity_poly.pdbx_strand_id
1 'polypeptide(L)'
;MNVTHLECAACGLEHEAHRLQNLCRECGKPLLVRYDLERAGRSLTKRSLRGRRPDMWRYREVLPVENDENIVTLGEGWTPLLHSERLGKKLGLRDLYIKDESQNPTQSFKARGMAT
;
A
#
# COMPACT_ATOMS: atom_id res chain seq x y z
N MET A 1 13.43 5.80 6.75
CA MET A 1 12.41 5.75 5.68
C MET A 1 12.84 4.74 4.61
N ASN A 2 11.92 3.95 4.02
CA ASN A 2 12.24 2.99 2.95
C ASN A 2 12.04 3.56 1.54
N VAL A 3 11.57 4.80 1.44
CA VAL A 3 11.45 5.56 0.20
C VAL A 3 12.82 6.15 -0.15
N THR A 4 13.24 6.00 -1.41
CA THR A 4 14.51 6.53 -1.91
C THR A 4 14.32 7.92 -2.52
N HIS A 5 13.36 8.07 -3.41
CA HIS A 5 13.01 9.32 -4.10
C HIS A 5 11.58 9.25 -4.66
N LEU A 6 11.11 10.37 -5.21
CA LEU A 6 9.93 10.42 -6.06
C LEU A 6 10.39 10.54 -7.52
N GLU A 7 9.74 9.83 -8.43
CA GLU A 7 10.09 9.82 -9.85
C GLU A 7 8.89 10.26 -10.68
N CYS A 8 9.08 11.16 -11.64
CA CYS A 8 7.99 11.52 -12.55
C CYS A 8 7.59 10.34 -13.42
N ALA A 9 6.29 9.99 -13.42
CA ALA A 9 5.74 8.91 -14.22
C ALA A 9 5.86 9.13 -15.75
N ALA A 10 6.20 10.34 -16.20
CA ALA A 10 6.24 10.72 -17.60
C ALA A 10 7.67 11.03 -18.09
N CYS A 11 8.41 11.90 -17.41
CA CYS A 11 9.76 12.30 -17.84
C CYS A 11 10.90 11.63 -17.06
N GLY A 12 10.60 10.84 -16.03
CA GLY A 12 11.63 10.17 -15.22
C GLY A 12 12.43 11.09 -14.30
N LEU A 13 12.15 12.39 -14.26
CA LEU A 13 12.85 13.32 -13.36
C LEU A 13 12.69 12.89 -11.91
N GLU A 14 13.82 12.80 -11.20
CA GLU A 14 13.86 12.50 -9.77
C GLU A 14 13.59 13.73 -8.92
N HIS A 15 12.94 13.50 -7.78
CA HIS A 15 12.65 14.52 -6.79
C HIS A 15 12.87 13.98 -5.37
N GLU A 16 13.23 14.89 -4.46
CA GLU A 16 13.35 14.61 -3.02
C GLU A 16 12.03 14.09 -2.42
N ALA A 17 12.09 12.98 -1.70
CA ALA A 17 10.91 12.34 -1.10
C ALA A 17 10.26 13.14 0.05
N HIS A 18 11.06 13.89 0.80
CA HIS A 18 10.62 14.65 1.97
C HIS A 18 10.13 16.07 1.63
N ARG A 19 10.16 16.46 0.34
CA ARG A 19 9.62 17.75 -0.06
C ARG A 19 8.12 17.62 -0.34
N LEU A 20 7.32 18.48 0.29
CA LEU A 20 5.92 18.61 -0.05
C LEU A 20 5.75 19.12 -1.49
N GLN A 21 5.19 18.29 -2.35
CA GLN A 21 4.91 18.63 -3.74
C GLN A 21 3.87 17.68 -4.33
N ASN A 22 3.05 18.18 -5.26
CA ASN A 22 1.98 17.40 -5.87
C ASN A 22 2.39 16.80 -7.23
N LEU A 23 3.10 17.58 -8.05
CA LEU A 23 3.39 17.25 -9.45
C LEU A 23 4.87 17.47 -9.75
N CYS A 24 5.34 16.84 -10.83
CA CYS A 24 6.67 17.06 -11.36
C CYS A 24 6.90 18.54 -11.66
N ARG A 25 8.03 19.08 -11.18
CA ARG A 25 8.40 20.50 -11.32
C ARG A 25 8.71 20.91 -12.76
N GLU A 26 8.97 19.95 -13.64
CA GLU A 26 9.31 20.21 -15.04
C GLU A 26 8.11 20.04 -15.97
N CYS A 27 7.41 18.89 -15.92
CA CYS A 27 6.35 18.58 -16.88
C CYS A 27 4.92 18.56 -16.29
N GLY A 28 4.76 18.82 -14.98
CA GLY A 28 3.45 18.87 -14.32
C GLY A 28 2.70 17.54 -14.24
N LYS A 29 3.35 16.39 -14.45
CA LYS A 29 2.73 15.06 -14.37
C LYS A 29 2.88 14.42 -12.97
N PRO A 30 2.06 13.41 -12.64
CA PRO A 30 2.12 12.72 -11.35
C PRO A 30 3.48 12.10 -11.03
N LEU A 31 3.76 11.98 -9.73
CA LEU A 31 4.96 11.38 -9.19
C LEU A 31 4.68 9.97 -8.66
N LEU A 32 5.63 9.08 -8.88
CA LEU A 32 5.66 7.73 -8.33
C LEU A 32 6.61 7.70 -7.14
N VAL A 33 6.20 7.00 -6.08
CA VAL A 33 7.06 6.78 -4.92
C VAL A 33 7.99 5.60 -5.21
N ARG A 34 9.31 5.80 -5.10
CA ARG A 34 10.31 4.74 -5.28
C ARG A 34 10.84 4.26 -3.93
N TYR A 35 10.99 2.95 -3.81
CA TYR A 35 11.38 2.27 -2.57
C TYR A 35 12.68 1.49 -2.76
N ASP A 36 13.45 1.34 -1.69
CA ASP A 36 14.57 0.41 -1.63
C ASP A 36 14.04 -1.03 -1.45
N LEU A 37 13.60 -1.64 -2.55
CA LEU A 37 13.02 -2.98 -2.55
C LEU A 37 14.05 -4.07 -2.26
N GLU A 38 15.32 -3.85 -2.60
CA GLU A 38 16.40 -4.78 -2.25
C GLU A 38 16.58 -4.87 -0.74
N ARG A 39 16.62 -3.72 -0.05
CA ARG A 39 16.65 -3.67 1.41
C ARG A 39 15.39 -4.26 2.02
N ALA A 40 14.21 -3.88 1.51
CA ALA A 40 12.93 -4.40 2.02
C ALA A 40 12.86 -5.93 1.92
N GLY A 41 13.31 -6.50 0.80
CA GLY A 41 13.31 -7.95 0.55
C GLY A 41 14.18 -8.76 1.52
N ARG A 42 15.14 -8.13 2.21
CA ARG A 42 15.99 -8.81 3.22
C ARG A 42 15.20 -9.21 4.47
N SER A 43 14.17 -8.46 4.84
CA SER A 43 13.36 -8.73 6.05
C SER A 43 11.90 -9.02 5.76
N LEU A 44 11.34 -8.53 4.65
CA LEU A 44 9.96 -8.79 4.23
C LEU A 44 9.87 -10.15 3.55
N THR A 45 9.58 -11.20 4.32
CA THR A 45 9.46 -12.58 3.84
C THR A 45 8.14 -13.17 4.28
N LYS A 46 7.65 -14.20 3.57
CA LYS A 46 6.42 -14.92 3.99
C LYS A 46 6.50 -15.42 5.43
N ARG A 47 7.69 -15.81 5.90
CA ARG A 47 7.93 -16.25 7.27
C ARG A 47 7.84 -15.08 8.24
N SER A 48 8.50 -13.96 7.97
CA SER A 48 8.49 -12.80 8.87
C SER A 48 7.11 -12.15 8.99
N LEU A 49 6.25 -12.33 7.98
CA LEU A 49 4.86 -11.90 8.03
C LEU A 49 4.00 -12.71 9.02
N ARG A 50 4.37 -13.96 9.35
CA ARG A 50 3.59 -14.78 10.31
C ARG A 50 3.64 -14.13 11.70
N GLY A 51 2.49 -14.02 12.35
CA GLY A 51 2.37 -13.42 13.69
C GLY A 51 2.42 -11.89 13.74
N ARG A 52 2.68 -11.21 12.61
CA ARG A 52 2.53 -9.75 12.55
C ARG A 52 1.06 -9.36 12.70
N ARG A 53 0.86 -8.11 13.12
CA ARG A 53 -0.42 -7.41 13.16
C ARG A 53 -1.29 -7.68 11.91
N PRO A 54 -2.60 -7.86 12.07
CA PRO A 54 -3.54 -8.06 10.96
C PRO A 54 -4.06 -6.71 10.46
N ASP A 55 -3.19 -5.85 9.97
CA ASP A 55 -3.52 -4.54 9.39
C ASP A 55 -2.58 -4.22 8.21
N MET A 56 -2.65 -3.02 7.64
CA MET A 56 -1.74 -2.61 6.56
C MET A 56 -0.28 -2.49 7.00
N TRP A 57 -0.04 -2.10 8.25
CA TRP A 57 1.30 -1.91 8.83
C TRP A 57 2.08 -3.21 8.98
N ARG A 58 1.41 -4.36 8.79
CA ARG A 58 2.02 -5.67 8.52
C ARG A 58 3.15 -5.62 7.47
N TYR A 59 3.06 -4.73 6.49
CA TYR A 59 3.99 -4.58 5.36
C TYR A 59 4.91 -3.35 5.49
N ARG A 60 5.26 -2.98 6.72
CA ARG A 60 6.04 -1.78 7.06
C ARG A 60 7.24 -1.49 6.13
N GLU A 61 7.97 -2.52 5.71
CA GLU A 61 9.15 -2.38 4.86
C GLU A 61 8.87 -1.66 3.52
N VAL A 62 7.62 -1.68 3.05
CA VAL A 62 7.19 -1.01 1.81
C VAL A 62 6.17 0.11 2.07
N LEU A 63 6.17 0.68 3.28
CA LEU A 63 5.35 1.83 3.65
C LEU A 63 6.23 3.05 4.00
N PRO A 64 5.79 4.28 3.67
CA PRO A 64 6.62 5.48 3.75
C PRO A 64 6.65 6.11 5.14
N VAL A 65 6.91 5.32 6.19
CA VAL A 65 7.05 5.84 7.58
C VAL A 65 8.50 5.72 8.06
N GLU A 66 8.98 6.76 8.73
CA GLU A 66 10.36 6.81 9.26
C GLU A 66 10.51 6.01 10.54
N ASN A 67 9.68 6.32 11.54
CA ASN A 67 9.70 5.72 12.88
C ASN A 67 8.32 5.12 13.19
N ASP A 68 8.29 3.97 13.85
CA ASP A 68 7.05 3.27 14.20
C ASP A 68 6.15 4.10 15.12
N GLU A 69 6.73 5.00 15.92
CA GLU A 69 6.01 5.91 16.81
C GLU A 69 5.13 6.92 16.06
N ASN A 70 5.42 7.18 14.78
CA ASN A 70 4.63 8.09 13.95
C ASN A 70 3.38 7.39 13.37
N ILE A 71 3.22 6.08 13.52
CA ILE A 71 2.10 5.35 12.93
C ILE A 71 0.78 5.75 13.61
N VAL A 72 -0.09 6.43 12.85
CA VAL A 72 -1.49 6.62 13.21
C VAL A 72 -2.34 5.60 12.47
N THR A 73 -3.11 4.79 13.21
CA THR A 73 -3.93 3.71 12.63
C THR A 73 -5.24 3.53 13.38
N LEU A 74 -6.28 3.11 12.66
CA LEU A 74 -7.53 2.60 13.20
C LEU A 74 -7.66 1.08 13.01
N GLY A 75 -6.56 0.41 12.61
CA GLY A 75 -6.55 -1.01 12.28
C GLY A 75 -6.97 -1.32 10.85
N GLU A 76 -6.88 -0.35 9.94
CA GLU A 76 -7.20 -0.53 8.53
C GLU A 76 -6.35 -1.59 7.84
N GLY A 77 -6.99 -2.33 6.94
CA GLY A 77 -6.41 -3.43 6.22
C GLY A 77 -6.89 -4.79 6.69
N TRP A 78 -6.16 -5.83 6.26
CA TRP A 78 -6.51 -7.24 6.53
C TRP A 78 -7.97 -7.62 6.30
N THR A 79 -8.63 -6.92 5.38
CA THR A 79 -10.03 -7.10 5.05
C THR A 79 -10.30 -8.47 4.42
N PRO A 80 -11.54 -8.99 4.50
CA PRO A 80 -11.86 -10.31 3.97
C PRO A 80 -11.57 -10.47 2.47
N LEU A 81 -11.17 -11.67 2.08
CA LEU A 81 -11.16 -12.11 0.68
C LEU A 81 -12.25 -13.19 0.54
N LEU A 82 -13.41 -12.80 0.04
CA LEU A 82 -14.61 -13.61 0.01
C LEU A 82 -14.70 -14.40 -1.30
N HIS A 83 -14.87 -15.72 -1.24
CA HIS A 83 -15.12 -16.54 -2.42
C HIS A 83 -16.58 -16.41 -2.85
N SER A 84 -16.83 -15.80 -4.01
CA SER A 84 -18.17 -15.49 -4.51
C SER A 84 -18.69 -16.58 -5.44
N GLU A 85 -18.98 -17.76 -4.88
CA GLU A 85 -19.34 -18.95 -5.68
C GLU A 85 -20.59 -18.75 -6.55
N ARG A 86 -21.65 -18.12 -6.02
CA ARG A 86 -22.92 -17.94 -6.73
C ARG A 86 -22.76 -17.03 -7.95
N LEU A 87 -22.05 -15.91 -7.77
CA LEU A 87 -21.76 -14.99 -8.87
C LEU A 87 -20.76 -15.62 -9.84
N GLY A 88 -19.76 -16.34 -9.33
CA GLY A 88 -18.81 -17.09 -10.14
C GLY A 88 -19.51 -18.06 -11.09
N LYS A 89 -20.41 -18.91 -10.57
CA LYS A 89 -21.23 -19.83 -11.38
C LYS A 89 -22.03 -19.10 -12.47
N LYS A 90 -22.66 -17.98 -12.13
CA LYS A 90 -23.43 -17.17 -13.09
C LYS A 90 -22.56 -16.59 -14.22
N LEU A 91 -21.30 -16.26 -13.93
CA LEU A 91 -20.34 -15.68 -14.86
C LEU A 91 -19.44 -16.72 -15.55
N GLY A 92 -19.59 -18.02 -15.24
CA GLY A 92 -18.70 -19.06 -15.75
C GLY A 92 -17.29 -19.05 -15.13
N LEU A 93 -17.11 -18.41 -13.97
CA LEU A 93 -15.85 -18.28 -13.25
C LEU A 93 -15.81 -19.25 -12.05
N ARG A 94 -14.78 -20.10 -11.99
CA ARG A 94 -14.55 -21.01 -10.85
C ARG A 94 -14.02 -20.27 -9.62
N ASP A 95 -13.06 -19.39 -9.84
CA ASP A 95 -12.25 -18.75 -8.80
C ASP A 95 -12.51 -17.24 -8.74
N LEU A 96 -13.76 -16.87 -8.45
CA LEU A 96 -14.15 -15.46 -8.29
C LEU A 96 -14.07 -15.04 -6.82
N TYR A 97 -13.19 -14.09 -6.50
CA TYR A 97 -13.05 -13.55 -5.15
C TYR A 97 -13.36 -12.06 -5.09
N ILE A 98 -13.90 -11.61 -3.96
CA ILE A 98 -14.17 -10.21 -3.65
C ILE A 98 -13.26 -9.80 -2.50
N LYS A 99 -12.40 -8.81 -2.73
CA LYS A 99 -11.62 -8.17 -1.66
C LYS A 99 -12.48 -7.06 -1.03
N ASP A 100 -13.08 -7.35 0.11
CA ASP A 100 -14.09 -6.46 0.71
C ASP A 100 -13.45 -5.34 1.54
N GLU A 101 -12.99 -4.29 0.87
CA GLU A 101 -12.42 -3.10 1.51
C GLU A 101 -13.47 -2.23 2.22
N SER A 102 -14.76 -2.55 2.15
CA SER A 102 -15.80 -1.84 2.90
C SER A 102 -15.76 -2.15 4.41
N GLN A 103 -15.02 -3.18 4.80
CA GLN A 103 -14.82 -3.53 6.22
C GLN A 103 -13.70 -2.72 6.90
N ASN A 104 -13.05 -1.79 6.18
CA ASN A 104 -12.12 -0.86 6.81
C ASN A 104 -12.86 0.08 7.79
N PRO A 105 -12.17 0.71 8.76
CA PRO A 105 -12.80 1.55 9.80
C PRO A 105 -13.70 2.68 9.29
N THR A 106 -13.38 3.26 8.12
CA THR A 106 -14.18 4.32 7.49
C THR A 106 -15.13 3.83 6.41
N GLN A 107 -15.33 2.51 6.33
CA GLN A 107 -16.09 1.81 5.29
C GLN A 107 -15.61 2.08 3.86
N SER A 108 -14.34 2.45 3.71
CA SER A 108 -13.72 2.75 2.43
C SER A 108 -12.28 2.26 2.40
N PHE A 109 -11.81 1.83 1.22
CA PHE A 109 -10.40 1.52 0.98
C PHE A 109 -9.48 2.72 1.29
N LYS A 110 -10.02 3.94 1.26
CA LYS A 110 -9.28 5.17 1.55
C LYS A 110 -8.68 5.21 2.97
N ALA A 111 -9.22 4.42 3.90
CA ALA A 111 -8.63 4.30 5.25
C ALA A 111 -7.13 4.00 5.18
N ARG A 112 -6.70 3.13 4.25
CA ARG A 112 -5.28 2.77 4.07
C ARG A 112 -4.41 3.96 3.67
N GLY A 113 -4.88 4.77 2.72
CA GLY A 113 -4.11 5.89 2.20
C GLY A 113 -4.04 7.09 3.15
N MET A 114 -4.98 7.16 4.10
CA MET A 114 -5.06 8.21 5.12
C MET A 114 -4.35 7.84 6.43
N ALA A 115 -3.89 6.60 6.58
CA ALA A 115 -3.14 6.15 7.74
C ALA A 115 -1.68 6.57 7.61
N THR A 116 -1.31 7.65 8.29
CA THR A 116 0.04 8.23 8.27
C THR A 116 0.42 8.80 9.62
#